data_AF-A0A1M7NQ80-F1
#
_entry.id   AF-A0A1M7NQ80-F1
#
_cell.length_a   1.000
_cell.length_b   1.000
_cell.length_c   1.000
_cell.angle_alpha   90.00
_cell.angle_beta   90.00
_cell.angle_gamma   90.00
#
_symmetry.space_group_name_H-M   'P 1'
#
loop_
_entity.id
_entity.type
_entity.pdbx_description
1 polymer ?
#
loop_
_entity_poly.entity_id
_entity_poly.type
_entity_poly.pdbx_seq_one_letter_code
_entity_poly.pdbx_strand_id
1 'polypeptide(L)'
;MAGRVREQEQARHATEWRAAVEALGSARYFALLDALDALDGLLADPPLRRKARKPARKQLLKTAEADRRRLKRRLAAVEGVDQGPEREQALHQVRKAVRRARHTAETALPYGGKRAARLRKRTTKLQQVLGDHQDAAVARRALVDLAAEAHRAGADTFGYGLLYAAQAQSMSAAARRLPRRAAGATAVRLA
;
A
#
# COMPACT_ATOMS: atom_id res chain seq x y z
N MET A 1 -30.87 -1.77 -0.40
CA MET A 1 -29.51 -1.80 0.19
C MET A 1 -28.41 -1.51 -0.86
N ALA A 2 -28.22 -2.37 -1.87
CA ALA A 2 -27.17 -2.17 -2.90
C ALA A 2 -27.29 -0.86 -3.71
N GLY A 3 -28.50 -0.34 -3.93
CA GLY A 3 -28.73 0.98 -4.55
C GLY A 3 -28.13 2.13 -3.75
N ARG A 4 -28.46 2.24 -2.45
CA ARG A 4 -27.95 3.30 -1.56
C ARG A 4 -26.43 3.30 -1.42
N VAL A 5 -25.83 2.11 -1.26
CA VAL A 5 -24.36 1.98 -1.21
C VAL A 5 -23.74 2.51 -2.50
N ARG A 6 -24.32 2.19 -3.67
CA ARG A 6 -23.81 2.69 -4.97
C ARG A 6 -23.99 4.18 -5.13
N GLU A 7 -25.15 4.73 -4.79
CA GLU A 7 -25.45 6.17 -4.91
C GLU A 7 -24.50 7.03 -4.08
N GLN A 8 -24.21 6.62 -2.84
CA GLN A 8 -23.32 7.37 -1.96
C GLN A 8 -21.86 7.29 -2.41
N GLU A 9 -21.40 6.11 -2.83
CA GLU A 9 -20.04 5.94 -3.38
C GLU A 9 -19.88 6.73 -4.69
N GLN A 10 -20.92 6.80 -5.53
CA GLN A 10 -20.93 7.65 -6.74
C GLN A 10 -20.85 9.15 -6.40
N ALA A 11 -21.61 9.62 -5.41
CA ALA A 11 -21.58 11.02 -4.98
C ALA A 11 -20.22 11.43 -4.39
N ARG A 12 -19.61 10.55 -3.57
CA ARG A 12 -18.24 10.73 -3.06
C ARG A 12 -17.24 10.76 -4.20
N HIS A 13 -17.29 9.76 -5.09
CA HIS A 13 -16.42 9.68 -6.26
C HIS A 13 -16.53 10.93 -7.14
N ALA A 14 -17.73 11.44 -7.40
CA ALA A 14 -17.93 12.64 -8.21
C ALA A 14 -17.34 13.90 -7.56
N THR A 15 -17.33 13.98 -6.23
CA THR A 15 -16.73 15.10 -5.49
C THR A 15 -15.21 15.01 -5.48
N GLU A 16 -14.66 13.83 -5.19
CA GLU A 16 -13.20 13.58 -5.23
C GLU A 16 -12.65 13.75 -6.65
N TRP A 17 -13.38 13.30 -7.66
CA TRP A 17 -13.04 13.49 -9.07
C TRP A 17 -12.93 14.96 -9.44
N ARG A 18 -13.94 15.78 -9.08
CA ARG A 18 -13.91 17.22 -9.34
C ARG A 18 -12.72 17.89 -8.67
N ALA A 19 -12.46 17.59 -7.40
CA ALA A 19 -11.31 18.12 -6.67
C ALA A 19 -9.98 17.69 -7.32
N ALA A 20 -9.88 16.45 -7.81
CA ALA A 20 -8.70 15.97 -8.52
C ALA A 20 -8.50 16.70 -9.86
N VAL A 21 -9.56 16.88 -10.65
CA VAL A 21 -9.51 17.60 -11.92
C VAL A 21 -9.12 19.07 -11.70
N GLU A 22 -9.70 19.74 -10.71
CA GLU A 22 -9.34 21.11 -10.36
C GLU A 22 -7.87 21.21 -9.93
N ALA A 23 -7.41 20.28 -9.09
CA ALA A 23 -6.01 20.23 -8.68
C ALA A 23 -5.06 20.01 -9.87
N LEU A 24 -5.42 19.14 -10.82
CA LEU A 24 -4.66 18.88 -12.05
C LEU A 24 -4.77 20.02 -13.07
N GLY A 25 -5.80 20.87 -13.00
CA GLY A 25 -5.92 22.08 -13.80
C GLY A 25 -5.29 23.33 -13.16
N SER A 26 -4.76 23.21 -11.95
CA SER A 26 -4.26 24.36 -11.19
C SER A 26 -2.88 24.84 -11.67
N ALA A 27 -2.61 26.13 -11.52
CA ALA A 27 -1.29 26.72 -11.77
C ALA A 27 -0.17 26.02 -10.96
N ARG A 28 -0.49 25.54 -9.75
CA ARG A 28 0.45 24.77 -8.93
C ARG A 28 0.86 23.45 -9.59
N TYR A 29 -0.06 22.77 -10.26
CA TYR A 29 0.24 21.53 -10.96
C TYR A 29 1.09 21.77 -12.20
N PHE A 30 0.75 22.78 -13.02
CA PHE A 30 1.58 23.13 -14.18
C PHE A 30 2.96 23.63 -13.76
N ALA A 31 3.08 24.45 -12.72
CA ALA A 31 4.39 24.83 -12.18
C ALA A 31 5.22 23.64 -11.68
N LEU A 32 4.57 22.57 -11.17
CA LEU A 32 5.27 21.32 -10.83
C LEU A 32 5.74 20.58 -12.10
N LEU A 33 4.92 20.53 -13.16
CA LEU A 33 5.33 19.95 -14.44
C LEU A 33 6.47 20.74 -15.07
N ASP A 34 6.36 22.06 -15.15
CA ASP A 34 7.43 22.94 -15.64
C ASP A 34 8.71 22.76 -14.82
N ALA A 35 8.58 22.63 -13.50
CA ALA A 35 9.73 22.36 -12.64
C ALA A 35 10.32 20.97 -12.85
N LEU A 36 9.56 19.96 -13.31
CA LEU A 36 10.04 18.63 -13.66
C LEU A 36 10.64 18.60 -15.07
N ASP A 37 10.05 19.30 -16.04
CA ASP A 37 10.56 19.42 -17.41
C ASP A 37 11.83 20.28 -17.45
N ALA A 38 11.92 21.29 -16.57
CA ALA A 38 13.18 21.99 -16.31
C ALA A 38 14.26 21.05 -15.75
N LEU A 39 13.89 19.88 -15.20
CA LEU A 39 14.83 18.81 -14.84
C LEU A 39 15.25 17.95 -16.03
N ASP A 40 14.83 18.21 -17.27
CA ASP A 40 15.46 17.58 -18.44
C ASP A 40 16.96 17.94 -18.50
N GLY A 41 17.33 19.17 -18.11
CA GLY A 41 18.73 19.53 -17.83
C GLY A 41 19.36 18.72 -16.68
N LEU A 42 18.57 18.31 -15.69
CA LEU A 42 18.96 17.43 -14.59
C LEU A 42 19.11 15.97 -15.01
N LEU A 43 18.43 15.51 -16.06
CA LEU A 43 18.67 14.18 -16.63
C LEU A 43 20.01 14.15 -17.38
N ALA A 44 20.36 15.27 -18.04
CA ALA A 44 21.64 15.44 -18.72
C ALA A 44 22.82 15.61 -17.76
N ASP A 45 22.70 16.47 -16.72
CA ASP A 45 23.71 16.64 -15.66
C ASP A 45 23.06 16.70 -14.26
N PRO A 46 22.70 15.55 -13.69
CA PRO A 46 22.06 15.55 -12.38
C PRO A 46 23.04 16.01 -11.29
N PRO A 47 22.59 16.75 -10.26
CA PRO A 47 23.38 17.08 -9.07
C PRO A 47 23.56 15.83 -8.22
N LEU A 48 24.38 14.91 -8.72
CA LEU A 48 24.56 13.58 -8.21
C LEU A 48 25.35 13.66 -6.90
N ARG A 49 24.77 13.07 -5.85
CA ARG A 49 25.49 12.87 -4.59
C ARG A 49 26.69 11.95 -4.82
N ARG A 50 27.76 12.10 -4.04
CA ARG A 50 29.00 11.30 -4.11
C ARG A 50 28.78 9.78 -4.23
N LYS A 51 27.68 9.24 -3.68
CA LYS A 51 27.32 7.81 -3.78
C LYS A 51 26.97 7.35 -5.21
N ALA A 52 26.55 8.24 -6.10
CA ALA A 52 26.23 7.93 -7.49
C ALA A 52 27.46 7.49 -8.29
N ARG A 53 28.66 7.94 -7.89
CA ARG A 53 29.94 7.51 -8.47
C ARG A 53 30.32 6.05 -8.12
N LYS A 54 29.54 5.38 -7.27
CA LYS A 54 29.80 3.98 -6.87
C LYS A 54 29.16 3.01 -7.86
N PRO A 55 29.68 1.76 -7.97
CA PRO A 55 29.12 0.76 -8.88
C PRO A 55 27.63 0.51 -8.62
N ALA A 56 26.80 0.68 -9.66
CA ALA A 56 25.35 0.55 -9.60
C ALA A 56 24.93 -0.82 -9.05
N ARG A 57 25.54 -1.91 -9.54
CA ARG A 57 25.34 -3.27 -9.02
C ARG A 57 25.43 -3.34 -7.49
N LYS A 58 26.50 -2.79 -6.91
CA LYS A 58 26.73 -2.83 -5.46
C LYS A 58 25.72 -1.98 -4.71
N GLN A 59 25.37 -0.78 -5.21
CA GLN A 59 24.42 0.10 -4.53
C GLN A 59 22.98 -0.42 -4.59
N LEU A 60 22.53 -0.90 -5.75
CA LEU A 60 21.16 -1.38 -5.94
C LEU A 60 20.89 -2.66 -5.14
N LEU A 61 21.81 -3.64 -5.18
CA LEU A 61 21.69 -4.86 -4.37
C LEU A 61 21.72 -4.55 -2.86
N LYS A 62 22.62 -3.66 -2.42
CA LYS A 62 22.69 -3.23 -1.01
C LYS A 62 21.39 -2.54 -0.57
N THR A 63 20.81 -1.69 -1.40
CA THR A 63 19.59 -0.94 -1.08
C THR A 63 18.38 -1.88 -0.98
N ALA A 64 18.22 -2.79 -1.95
CA ALA A 64 17.15 -3.78 -1.93
C ALA A 64 17.26 -4.74 -0.73
N GLU A 65 18.48 -5.16 -0.38
CA GLU A 65 18.74 -5.96 0.82
C GLU A 65 18.44 -5.18 2.12
N ALA A 66 18.78 -3.90 2.18
CA ALA A 66 18.46 -3.05 3.33
C ALA A 66 16.95 -2.88 3.52
N ASP A 67 16.18 -2.68 2.44
CA ASP A 67 14.73 -2.56 2.52
C ASP A 67 14.02 -3.89 2.78
N ARG A 68 14.58 -5.03 2.34
CA ARG A 68 14.14 -6.34 2.81
C ARG A 68 14.33 -6.52 4.32
N ARG A 69 15.48 -6.12 4.87
CA ARG A 69 15.73 -6.17 6.33
C ARG A 69 14.81 -5.20 7.08
N ARG A 70 14.53 -4.03 6.52
CA ARG A 70 13.52 -3.10 7.06
C ARG A 70 12.15 -3.75 7.11
N LEU A 71 11.73 -4.41 6.03
CA LEU A 71 10.47 -5.16 6.00
C LEU A 71 10.43 -6.24 7.10
N LYS A 72 11.50 -7.04 7.25
CA LYS A 72 11.59 -8.04 8.32
C LYS A 72 11.39 -7.42 9.72
N ARG A 73 12.07 -6.31 10.01
CA ARG A 73 11.94 -5.60 11.29
C ARG A 73 10.54 -5.05 11.53
N ARG A 74 9.89 -4.49 10.49
CA ARG A 74 8.52 -3.98 10.60
C ARG A 74 7.50 -5.09 10.80
N LEU A 75 7.71 -6.25 10.19
CA LEU A 75 6.86 -7.43 10.42
C LEU A 75 6.99 -7.93 11.86
N ALA A 76 8.21 -8.05 12.38
CA ALA A 76 8.45 -8.43 13.78
C ALA A 76 7.83 -7.43 14.77
N ALA A 77 7.83 -6.13 14.46
CA ALA A 77 7.18 -5.12 15.30
C ALA A 77 5.64 -5.20 15.33
N VAL A 78 5.02 -6.02 14.50
CA VAL A 78 3.57 -6.31 14.57
C VAL A 78 3.30 -7.59 15.37
N GLU A 79 4.31 -8.45 15.56
CA GLU A 79 4.17 -9.66 16.37
C GLU A 79 3.99 -9.25 17.84
N GLY A 80 2.92 -9.74 18.47
CA GLY A 80 2.59 -9.42 19.86
C GLY A 80 1.84 -8.10 20.07
N VAL A 81 1.51 -7.35 19.02
CA VAL A 81 0.62 -6.18 19.15
C VAL A 81 -0.84 -6.64 19.06
N ASP A 82 -1.63 -6.31 20.07
CA ASP A 82 -3.05 -6.63 20.15
C ASP A 82 -3.88 -5.89 19.10
N GLN A 83 -5.10 -6.38 18.83
CA GLN A 83 -5.98 -5.70 17.88
C GLN A 83 -6.31 -4.29 18.36
N GLY A 84 -6.20 -3.31 17.45
CA GLY A 84 -6.49 -1.91 17.76
C GLY A 84 -5.71 -0.93 16.89
N PRO A 85 -5.83 0.38 17.18
CA PRO A 85 -5.21 1.45 16.39
C PRO A 85 -3.69 1.32 16.25
N GLU A 86 -3.01 0.86 17.31
CA GLU A 86 -1.55 0.67 17.29
C GLU A 86 -1.15 -0.41 16.28
N ARG A 87 -1.85 -1.55 16.28
CA ARG A 87 -1.60 -2.63 15.32
C ARG A 87 -1.91 -2.21 13.89
N GLU A 88 -2.95 -1.42 13.68
CA GLU A 88 -3.26 -0.85 12.36
C GLU A 88 -2.15 0.09 11.87
N GLN A 89 -1.63 0.95 12.75
CA GLN A 89 -0.51 1.83 12.43
C GLN A 89 0.75 1.01 12.12
N ALA A 90 1.04 -0.04 12.88
CA ALA A 90 2.15 -0.94 12.63
C ALA A 90 2.00 -1.67 11.28
N LEU A 91 0.81 -2.20 10.96
CA LEU A 91 0.50 -2.78 9.66
C LEU A 91 0.63 -1.77 8.51
N HIS A 92 0.28 -0.51 8.73
CA HIS A 92 0.50 0.56 7.76
C HIS A 92 1.99 0.80 7.50
N GLN A 93 2.84 0.77 8.53
CA GLN A 93 4.29 0.84 8.37
C GLN A 93 4.85 -0.39 7.65
N VAL A 94 4.29 -1.58 7.87
CA VAL A 94 4.61 -2.78 7.09
C VAL A 94 4.28 -2.56 5.62
N ARG A 95 3.08 -2.07 5.27
CA ARG A 95 2.69 -1.78 3.88
C ARG A 95 3.67 -0.82 3.19
N LYS A 96 4.09 0.24 3.87
CA LYS A 96 5.13 1.16 3.36
C LYS A 96 6.45 0.43 3.10
N ALA A 97 6.88 -0.44 4.02
CA ALA A 97 8.10 -1.24 3.86
C ALA A 97 7.99 -2.28 2.73
N VAL A 98 6.83 -2.93 2.55
CA VAL A 98 6.58 -3.86 1.44
C VAL A 98 6.68 -3.14 0.10
N ARG A 99 6.06 -1.96 -0.03
CA ARG A 99 6.14 -1.15 -1.26
C ARG A 99 7.59 -0.80 -1.58
N ARG A 100 8.36 -0.32 -0.61
CA ARG A 100 9.80 -0.01 -0.79
C ARG A 100 10.60 -1.24 -1.21
N ALA A 101 10.45 -2.37 -0.52
CA ALA A 101 11.13 -3.61 -0.85
C ALA A 101 10.79 -4.11 -2.27
N ARG A 102 9.54 -3.96 -2.72
CA ARG A 102 9.12 -4.31 -4.08
C ARG A 102 9.82 -3.44 -5.14
N HIS A 103 9.81 -2.12 -4.97
CA HIS A 103 10.37 -1.18 -5.97
C HIS A 103 11.90 -1.26 -6.03
N THR A 104 12.56 -1.41 -4.87
CA THR A 104 14.02 -1.61 -4.84
C THR A 104 14.42 -2.96 -5.45
N ALA A 105 13.63 -4.03 -5.22
CA ALA A 105 13.84 -5.31 -5.90
C ALA A 105 13.66 -5.22 -7.41
N GLU A 106 12.67 -4.45 -7.88
CA GLU A 106 12.44 -4.18 -9.29
C GLU A 106 13.59 -3.39 -9.92
N THR A 107 14.05 -2.34 -9.26
CA THR A 107 15.22 -1.55 -9.70
C THR A 107 16.49 -2.39 -9.75
N ALA A 108 16.62 -3.38 -8.86
CA ALA A 108 17.78 -4.27 -8.79
C ALA A 108 17.76 -5.45 -9.77
N LEU A 109 16.69 -5.62 -10.58
CA LEU A 109 16.56 -6.74 -11.52
C LEU A 109 17.76 -6.96 -12.45
N PRO A 110 18.35 -5.91 -13.08
CA PRO A 110 19.46 -6.09 -14.01
C PRO A 110 20.69 -6.76 -13.38
N TYR A 111 20.87 -6.59 -12.06
CA TYR A 111 22.07 -7.05 -11.35
C TYR A 111 21.80 -8.21 -10.38
N GLY A 112 20.56 -8.37 -9.93
CA GLY A 112 20.14 -9.37 -8.94
C GLY A 112 19.40 -10.57 -9.53
N GLY A 113 19.07 -10.53 -10.84
CA GLY A 113 18.51 -11.65 -11.60
C GLY A 113 17.36 -12.37 -10.88
N LYS A 114 17.46 -13.71 -10.80
CA LYS A 114 16.44 -14.58 -10.20
C LYS A 114 16.12 -14.22 -8.74
N ARG A 115 17.09 -13.75 -7.95
CA ARG A 115 16.89 -13.40 -6.53
C ARG A 115 16.06 -12.11 -6.41
N ALA A 116 16.38 -11.08 -7.19
CA ALA A 116 15.61 -9.84 -7.26
C ALA A 116 14.16 -10.09 -7.75
N ALA A 117 14.00 -10.88 -8.82
CA ALA A 117 12.68 -11.26 -9.32
C ALA A 117 11.85 -12.02 -8.27
N ARG A 118 12.49 -12.91 -7.50
CA ARG A 118 11.84 -13.63 -6.40
C ARG A 118 11.39 -12.69 -5.29
N LEU A 119 12.22 -11.73 -4.88
CA LEU A 119 11.86 -10.74 -3.85
C LEU A 119 10.68 -9.88 -4.32
N ARG A 120 10.71 -9.38 -5.57
CA ARG A 120 9.60 -8.63 -6.18
C ARG A 120 8.30 -9.44 -6.14
N LYS A 121 8.33 -10.69 -6.61
CA LYS A 121 7.15 -11.57 -6.64
C LYS A 121 6.59 -11.83 -5.23
N ARG A 122 7.45 -12.07 -4.24
CA ARG A 122 7.02 -12.37 -2.86
C ARG A 122 6.46 -11.13 -2.16
N THR A 123 7.09 -9.97 -2.34
CA THR A 123 6.59 -8.69 -1.80
C THR A 123 5.27 -8.28 -2.45
N THR A 124 5.06 -8.52 -3.76
CA THR A 124 3.74 -8.33 -4.39
C THR A 124 2.65 -9.19 -3.73
N LYS A 125 2.92 -10.48 -3.48
CA LYS A 125 1.94 -11.36 -2.81
C LYS A 125 1.66 -10.95 -1.37
N LEU A 126 2.65 -10.43 -0.66
CA LEU A 126 2.46 -9.87 0.69
C LEU A 126 1.66 -8.58 0.65
N GLN A 127 1.94 -7.69 -0.32
CA GLN A 127 1.21 -6.44 -0.53
C GLN A 127 -0.27 -6.72 -0.78
N GLN A 128 -0.59 -7.73 -1.58
CA GLN A 128 -1.98 -8.11 -1.89
C GLN A 128 -2.74 -8.54 -0.63
N VAL A 129 -2.18 -9.44 0.18
CA VAL A 129 -2.86 -9.89 1.42
C VAL A 129 -3.04 -8.74 2.43
N LEU A 130 -2.06 -7.83 2.52
CA LEU A 130 -2.21 -6.60 3.32
C LEU A 130 -3.25 -5.64 2.71
N GLY A 131 -3.43 -5.68 1.39
CA GLY A 131 -4.51 -5.06 0.61
C GLY A 131 -5.86 -5.55 1.08
N ASP A 132 -6.13 -6.83 0.84
CA ASP A 132 -7.38 -7.51 1.19
C ASP A 132 -7.80 -7.25 2.65
N HIS A 133 -6.85 -7.29 3.59
CA HIS A 133 -7.12 -6.99 4.99
C HIS A 133 -7.52 -5.53 5.23
N GLN A 134 -6.81 -4.57 4.63
CA GLN A 134 -7.11 -3.15 4.80
C GLN A 134 -8.45 -2.80 4.13
N ASP A 135 -8.70 -3.33 2.93
CA ASP A 135 -9.91 -3.03 2.17
C ASP A 135 -11.14 -3.52 2.94
N ALA A 136 -11.07 -4.73 3.51
CA ALA A 136 -12.14 -5.25 4.37
C ALA A 136 -12.29 -4.45 5.69
N ALA A 137 -11.20 -3.94 6.27
CA ALA A 137 -11.26 -3.08 7.47
C ALA A 137 -11.93 -1.72 7.18
N VAL A 138 -11.60 -1.11 6.04
CA VAL A 138 -12.23 0.13 5.56
C VAL A 138 -13.70 -0.11 5.27
N ALA A 139 -14.04 -1.20 4.58
CA ALA A 139 -15.42 -1.58 4.30
C ALA A 139 -16.25 -1.76 5.58
N ARG A 140 -15.70 -2.38 6.63
CA ARG A 140 -16.40 -2.49 7.93
C ARG A 140 -16.73 -1.15 8.56
N ARG A 141 -15.80 -0.18 8.50
CA ARG A 141 -16.06 1.17 9.04
C ARG A 141 -17.16 1.87 8.25
N ALA A 142 -17.06 1.83 6.92
CA ALA A 142 -18.10 2.40 6.05
C ALA A 142 -19.47 1.76 6.31
N LEU A 143 -19.54 0.43 6.52
CA LEU A 143 -20.78 -0.27 6.83
C LEU A 143 -21.42 0.17 8.16
N VAL A 144 -20.63 0.55 9.16
CA VAL A 144 -21.15 1.09 10.43
C VAL A 144 -21.80 2.45 10.20
N ASP A 145 -21.13 3.33 9.46
CA ASP A 145 -21.66 4.67 9.14
C ASP A 145 -22.96 4.55 8.32
N LEU A 146 -22.96 3.66 7.31
CA LEU A 146 -24.11 3.36 6.47
C LEU A 146 -25.30 2.78 7.26
N ALA A 147 -25.03 1.87 8.20
CA ALA A 147 -26.07 1.31 9.06
C ALA A 147 -26.69 2.39 9.96
N ALA A 148 -25.87 3.30 10.50
CA ALA A 148 -26.35 4.41 11.32
C ALA A 148 -27.22 5.40 10.51
N GLU A 149 -26.83 5.70 9.27
CA GLU A 149 -27.64 6.51 8.35
C GLU A 149 -28.98 5.83 8.00
N ALA A 150 -28.93 4.53 7.68
CA ALA A 150 -30.14 3.76 7.37
C ALA A 150 -31.11 3.70 8.57
N HIS A 151 -30.58 3.50 9.77
CA HIS A 151 -31.37 3.50 11.00
C HIS A 151 -32.06 4.85 11.24
N ARG A 152 -31.33 5.97 11.09
CA ARG A 152 -31.92 7.33 11.21
C ARG A 152 -33.03 7.59 10.19
N ALA A 153 -32.93 6.97 9.00
CA ALA A 153 -33.96 7.04 7.97
C ALA A 153 -35.11 6.02 8.14
N GLY A 154 -35.16 5.29 9.28
CA GLY A 154 -36.20 4.29 9.56
C GLY A 154 -36.13 3.03 8.68
N ALA A 155 -34.99 2.76 8.04
CA ALA A 155 -34.81 1.60 7.18
C ALA A 155 -34.22 0.40 7.94
N ASP A 156 -34.52 -0.82 7.48
CA ASP A 156 -33.91 -2.05 8.00
C ASP A 156 -32.38 -2.04 7.86
N THR A 157 -31.70 -2.46 8.93
CA THR A 157 -30.24 -2.50 9.04
C THR A 157 -29.64 -3.90 9.03
N PHE A 158 -30.45 -4.97 9.04
CA PHE A 158 -29.96 -6.35 9.15
C PHE A 158 -28.93 -6.70 8.07
N GLY A 159 -29.18 -6.29 6.83
CA GLY A 159 -28.26 -6.52 5.71
C GLY A 159 -26.86 -5.92 5.92
N TYR A 160 -26.74 -4.75 6.57
CA TYR A 160 -25.43 -4.14 6.86
C TYR A 160 -24.64 -4.97 7.88
N GLY A 161 -25.32 -5.55 8.87
CA GLY A 161 -24.72 -6.48 9.82
C GLY A 161 -24.18 -7.74 9.14
N LEU A 162 -24.92 -8.30 8.18
CA LEU A 162 -24.46 -9.46 7.40
C LEU A 162 -23.22 -9.14 6.57
N LEU A 163 -23.20 -7.99 5.89
CA LEU A 163 -22.01 -7.55 5.15
C LEU A 163 -20.82 -7.29 6.08
N TYR A 164 -21.05 -6.70 7.24
CA TYR A 164 -19.99 -6.46 8.22
C TYR A 164 -19.34 -7.77 8.67
N ALA A 165 -20.16 -8.79 8.97
CA ALA A 165 -19.69 -10.13 9.33
C ALA A 165 -18.88 -10.77 8.19
N ALA A 166 -19.35 -10.64 6.95
CA ALA A 166 -18.61 -11.12 5.77
C ALA A 166 -17.23 -10.43 5.62
N GLN A 167 -17.16 -9.12 5.84
CA GLN A 167 -15.88 -8.40 5.81
C GLN A 167 -14.96 -8.81 6.98
N ALA A 168 -15.49 -9.08 8.17
CA ALA A 168 -14.71 -9.61 9.29
C ALA A 168 -14.11 -10.99 8.97
N GLN A 169 -14.87 -11.84 8.26
CA GLN A 169 -14.37 -13.12 7.77
C GLN A 169 -13.24 -12.94 6.72
N SER A 170 -13.40 -11.99 5.78
CA SER A 170 -12.36 -11.64 4.80
C SER A 170 -11.07 -11.16 5.45
N MET A 171 -11.15 -10.28 6.46
CA MET A 171 -10.00 -9.83 7.25
C MET A 171 -9.29 -11.02 7.92
N SER A 172 -10.06 -11.92 8.54
CA SER A 172 -9.53 -13.10 9.21
C SER A 172 -8.83 -14.05 8.22
N ALA A 173 -9.41 -14.24 7.03
CA ALA A 173 -8.82 -15.04 5.97
C ALA A 173 -7.51 -14.44 5.44
N ALA A 174 -7.44 -13.12 5.29
CA ALA A 174 -6.21 -12.41 4.93
C ALA A 174 -5.16 -12.55 6.06
N ALA A 175 -5.55 -12.34 7.31
CA ALA A 175 -4.67 -12.44 8.48
C ALA A 175 -4.02 -13.83 8.58
N ARG A 176 -4.76 -14.92 8.35
CA ARG A 176 -4.20 -16.29 8.32
C ARG A 176 -3.13 -16.51 7.27
N ARG A 177 -3.17 -15.77 6.15
CA ARG A 177 -2.19 -15.86 5.06
C ARG A 177 -0.94 -15.01 5.32
N LEU A 178 -1.02 -14.00 6.18
CA LEU A 178 0.07 -13.05 6.43
C LEU A 178 1.38 -13.73 6.87
N PRO A 179 1.42 -14.64 7.87
CA PRO A 179 2.68 -15.24 8.33
C PRO A 179 3.43 -15.95 7.21
N ARG A 180 2.72 -16.76 6.40
CA ARG A 180 3.30 -17.47 5.25
C ARG A 180 3.84 -16.51 4.18
N ARG A 181 3.12 -15.43 3.88
CA ARG A 181 3.58 -14.42 2.90
C ARG A 181 4.76 -13.61 3.43
N ALA A 182 4.73 -13.25 4.71
CA ALA A 182 5.79 -12.55 5.44
C ALA A 182 7.10 -13.36 5.45
N ALA A 183 7.04 -14.63 5.84
CA ALA A 183 8.19 -15.54 5.82
C ALA A 183 8.75 -15.68 4.39
N GLY A 184 7.87 -15.88 3.40
CA GLY A 184 8.29 -16.01 2.01
C GLY A 184 8.96 -14.77 1.42
N ALA A 185 8.57 -13.56 1.84
CA ALA A 185 9.19 -12.32 1.40
C ALA A 185 10.51 -12.04 2.13
N THR A 186 10.56 -12.32 3.43
CA THR A 186 11.76 -12.05 4.25
C THR A 186 12.86 -13.09 4.04
N ALA A 187 12.56 -14.31 3.59
CA ALA A 187 13.57 -15.35 3.32
C ALA A 187 14.47 -15.08 2.10
N VAL A 188 14.07 -14.21 1.17
CA VAL A 188 14.83 -14.00 -0.10
C VAL A 188 16.07 -13.15 0.14
N ARG A 189 17.27 -13.72 0.17
CA ARG A 189 18.53 -12.94 0.28
C ARG A 189 19.03 -12.52 -1.10
N LEU A 190 19.48 -11.27 -1.23
CA LEU A 190 20.03 -10.72 -2.47
C LEU A 190 21.56 -10.79 -2.56
N ALA A 191 22.23 -10.97 -1.44
CA ALA A 191 23.63 -11.35 -1.31
C ALA A 191 23.68 -12.62 -0.44
#